data_AF-A0A840BKM3-F1
#
_entry.id   AF-A0A840BKM3-F1
#
_cell.length_a   1.000
_cell.length_b   1.000
_cell.length_c   1.000
_cell.angle_alpha   90.00
_cell.angle_beta   90.00
_cell.angle_gamma   90.00
#
_symmetry.space_group_name_H-M   'P 1'
#
loop_
_entity.id
_entity.type
_entity.pdbx_description
1 polymer ?
#
loop_
_entity_poly.entity_id
_entity_poly.type
_entity_poly.pdbx_seq_one_letter_code
_entity_poly.pdbx_strand_id
1 'polypeptide(L)'
;MRADLPDVSFFALIYRYFWPFQYFRDASRGSRIEQVQNYRFNRTMSRYLPGFAVKWSCLAAACFGVGDFCEAALQVLLPAVVCYLSATGSMLVVVQVVLAWLWFLHYPERF
;
A
#
# COMPACT_ATOMS: atom_id res chain seq x y z
N MET A 1 1.39 35.06 9.89
CA MET A 1 0.70 33.89 10.47
C MET A 1 1.33 32.64 9.84
N ARG A 2 2.45 32.16 10.38
CA ARG A 2 3.06 30.89 9.96
C ARG A 2 2.23 29.80 10.63
N ALA A 3 1.54 28.98 9.85
CA ALA A 3 0.84 27.83 10.41
C ALA A 3 1.88 26.89 11.01
N ASP A 4 1.75 26.62 12.30
CA ASP A 4 2.54 25.63 13.03
C ASP A 4 2.20 24.27 12.39
N LEU A 5 3.02 23.84 11.43
CA LEU A 5 2.88 22.52 10.85
C LEU A 5 3.13 21.55 12.00
N PRO A 6 2.15 20.73 12.42
CA PRO A 6 2.41 19.74 13.46
C PRO A 6 3.62 18.93 13.01
N ASP A 7 4.60 18.74 13.91
CA ASP A 7 5.80 17.97 13.62
C ASP A 7 5.40 16.55 13.21
N VAL A 8 5.19 16.36 11.90
CA VAL A 8 4.81 15.08 11.35
C VAL A 8 6.03 14.20 11.51
N SER A 9 5.96 13.28 12.48
CA SER A 9 7.03 12.32 12.75
C SER A 9 7.47 11.67 11.45
N PHE A 10 8.78 11.50 11.27
CA PHE A 10 9.38 10.86 10.10
C PHE A 10 8.72 9.50 9.79
N PHE A 11 8.37 8.74 10.83
CA PHE A 11 7.65 7.47 10.68
C PHE A 11 6.24 7.63 10.12
N ALA A 12 5.55 8.73 10.44
CA ALA A 12 4.24 9.02 9.86
C ALA A 12 4.34 9.34 8.36
N LEU A 13 5.43 9.99 7.92
CA LEU A 13 5.70 10.21 6.51
C LEU A 13 5.99 8.90 5.77
N ILE A 14 6.81 8.01 6.35
CA ILE A 14 7.07 6.68 5.79
C ILE A 14 5.77 5.90 5.67
N TYR A 15 4.98 5.84 6.74
CA TYR A 15 3.70 5.14 6.76
C TYR A 15 2.78 5.68 5.65
N ARG A 16 2.69 7.00 5.48
CA ARG A 16 1.88 7.65 4.45
C ARG A 16 2.42 7.43 3.02
N TYR A 17 3.73 7.25 2.87
CA TYR A 17 4.36 6.94 1.58
C TYR A 17 4.08 5.51 1.13
N PHE A 18 3.99 4.58 2.07
CA PHE A 18 3.77 3.16 1.80
C PHE A 18 2.28 2.76 1.82
N TRP A 19 1.42 3.44 2.59
CA TRP A 19 0.03 3.03 2.78
C TRP A 19 -0.97 3.86 1.96
N PRO A 20 -1.60 3.29 0.91
CA PRO A 20 -2.53 4.03 0.05
C PRO A 20 -3.92 4.22 0.66
N PHE A 21 -4.36 3.32 1.55
CA PHE A 21 -5.76 3.27 1.99
C PHE A 21 -6.20 4.46 2.85
N GLN A 22 -5.27 5.25 3.39
CA GLN A 22 -5.61 6.44 4.18
C GLN A 22 -6.28 7.55 3.35
N TYR A 23 -6.13 7.53 2.03
CA TYR A 23 -6.72 8.53 1.14
C TYR A 23 -8.15 8.18 0.71
N PHE A 24 -8.61 6.96 0.99
CA PHE A 24 -9.94 6.50 0.61
C PHE A 24 -10.96 6.92 1.66
N ARG A 25 -12.10 7.43 1.20
CA ARG A 25 -13.23 7.80 2.05
C ARG A 25 -14.13 6.59 2.27
N ASP A 26 -14.74 6.49 3.45
CA ASP A 26 -15.72 5.45 3.73
C ASP A 26 -16.99 5.69 2.89
N ALA A 27 -17.22 4.85 1.88
CA ALA A 27 -18.37 4.95 1.00
C ALA A 27 -19.64 4.28 1.59
N SER A 28 -19.55 3.67 2.79
CA SER A 28 -20.68 3.04 3.48
C SER A 28 -21.48 3.99 4.38
N ARG A 29 -20.98 5.21 4.60
CA ARG A 29 -21.58 6.20 5.50
C ARG A 29 -22.23 7.35 4.73
N GLY A 30 -23.34 7.85 5.26
CA GLY A 30 -24.07 9.02 4.73
C GLY A 30 -25.29 8.67 3.90
N SER A 31 -25.95 9.72 3.38
CA SER A 31 -27.08 9.63 2.45
C SER A 31 -26.65 9.00 1.10
N ARG A 32 -27.59 8.48 0.30
CA ARG A 32 -27.27 7.86 -1.01
C ARG A 32 -26.44 8.77 -1.92
N ILE A 33 -26.68 10.08 -1.89
CA ILE A 33 -25.93 11.06 -2.69
C ILE A 33 -24.48 11.16 -2.21
N GLU A 34 -24.26 11.21 -0.89
CA GLU A 34 -22.92 11.25 -0.29
C GLU A 34 -22.14 9.96 -0.56
N GLN A 35 -22.80 8.80 -0.53
CA GLN A 35 -22.18 7.51 -0.84
C GLN A 35 -21.68 7.47 -2.30
N VAL A 36 -22.49 7.93 -3.25
CA VAL A 36 -22.12 8.01 -4.67
C VAL A 36 -20.97 8.99 -4.89
N GLN A 37 -20.99 10.16 -4.21
CA GLN A 37 -19.90 11.14 -4.31
C GLN A 37 -18.59 10.59 -3.72
N ASN A 38 -18.63 9.95 -2.56
CA ASN A 38 -17.48 9.31 -1.93
C ASN A 38 -16.93 8.17 -2.79
N TYR A 39 -17.79 7.39 -3.43
CA TYR A 39 -17.38 6.32 -4.35
C TYR A 39 -16.68 6.88 -5.60
N ARG A 40 -17.24 7.93 -6.21
CA ARG A 40 -16.62 8.61 -7.37
C ARG A 40 -15.25 9.19 -7.01
N PHE A 41 -15.11 9.79 -5.83
CA PHE A 41 -13.83 10.29 -5.32
C PHE A 41 -12.80 9.15 -5.16
N ASN A 42 -13.19 8.06 -4.50
CA ASN A 42 -12.33 6.89 -4.31
C ASN A 42 -11.86 6.28 -5.63
N ARG A 43 -12.73 6.25 -6.64
CA ARG A 43 -12.39 5.79 -7.99
C ARG A 43 -11.35 6.69 -8.66
N THR A 44 -11.50 8.01 -8.57
CA THR A 44 -10.50 8.93 -9.10
C THR A 44 -9.15 8.74 -8.42
N MET A 45 -9.15 8.36 -7.13
CA MET A 45 -7.92 8.08 -6.38
C MET A 45 -7.35 6.67 -6.64
N SER A 46 -8.16 5.70 -7.07
CA SER A 46 -7.74 4.32 -7.32
C SER A 46 -6.67 4.20 -8.42
N ARG A 47 -6.58 5.19 -9.33
CA ARG A 47 -5.51 5.30 -10.34
C ARG A 47 -4.09 5.28 -9.76
N TYR A 48 -3.93 5.66 -8.48
CA TYR A 48 -2.63 5.69 -7.82
C TYR A 48 -2.25 4.35 -7.18
N LEU A 49 -3.21 3.44 -6.97
CA LEU A 49 -2.97 2.13 -6.35
C LEU A 49 -1.89 1.29 -7.05
N PRO A 50 -1.84 1.20 -8.40
CA PRO A 50 -0.78 0.47 -9.08
C PRO A 50 0.62 1.00 -8.75
N GLY A 51 0.75 2.32 -8.58
CA GLY A 51 2.02 2.93 -8.18
C GLY A 51 2.49 2.48 -6.80
N PHE A 52 1.57 2.28 -5.85
CA PHE A 52 1.90 1.71 -4.54
C PHE A 52 2.22 0.22 -4.63
N ALA A 53 1.48 -0.55 -5.44
CA ALA A 53 1.77 -1.96 -5.68
C ALA A 53 3.19 -2.18 -6.24
N VAL A 54 3.64 -1.33 -7.17
CA VAL A 54 5.01 -1.38 -7.71
C VAL A 54 6.05 -1.11 -6.61
N LYS A 55 5.85 -0.09 -5.77
CA LYS A 55 6.78 0.22 -4.66
C LYS A 55 6.95 -0.97 -3.70
N TRP A 56 5.84 -1.59 -3.30
CA TRP A 56 5.87 -2.77 -2.44
C TRP A 56 6.44 -4.00 -3.15
N SER A 57 6.24 -4.13 -4.46
CA SER A 57 6.84 -5.20 -5.26
C SER A 57 8.36 -5.05 -5.35
N CYS A 58 8.85 -3.83 -5.58
CA CYS A 58 10.29 -3.52 -5.55
C CYS A 58 10.89 -3.83 -4.17
N LEU A 59 10.21 -3.45 -3.08
CA LEU A 59 10.66 -3.76 -1.71
C LEU A 59 10.72 -5.27 -1.47
N ALA A 60 9.67 -6.00 -1.87
CA ALA A 60 9.65 -7.45 -1.75
C ALA A 60 10.77 -8.13 -2.54
N ALA A 61 10.99 -7.72 -3.79
CA ALA A 61 12.05 -8.24 -4.63
C ALA A 61 13.44 -7.95 -4.05
N ALA A 62 13.66 -6.74 -3.53
CA ALA A 62 14.90 -6.37 -2.85
C ALA A 62 15.14 -7.23 -1.59
N CYS A 63 14.13 -7.37 -0.73
CA CYS A 63 14.23 -8.22 0.46
C CYS A 63 14.49 -9.68 0.08
N PHE A 64 13.82 -10.21 -0.93
CA PHE A 64 14.02 -11.57 -1.38
C PHE A 64 15.44 -11.79 -1.93
N GLY A 65 15.94 -10.88 -2.78
CA GLY A 65 17.30 -10.97 -3.32
C GLY A 65 18.38 -10.83 -2.25
N VAL A 66 18.18 -9.98 -1.24
CA VAL A 66 19.09 -9.91 -0.09
C VAL A 66 19.04 -11.19 0.74
N GLY A 67 17.85 -11.78 0.92
CA GLY A 67 17.70 -13.08 1.60
C GLY A 67 18.46 -14.19 0.89
N ASP A 68 18.26 -14.30 -0.43
CA ASP A 68 18.93 -15.27 -1.30
C ASP A 68 20.46 -15.08 -1.27
N PHE A 69 20.93 -13.84 -1.34
CA PHE A 69 22.36 -13.55 -1.21
C PHE A 69 22.93 -13.93 0.16
N CYS A 70 22.22 -13.64 1.26
CA CYS A 70 22.65 -14.01 2.61
C CYS A 70 22.71 -15.54 2.80
N GLU A 71 21.75 -16.27 2.25
CA GLU A 71 21.69 -17.72 2.30
C GLU A 71 22.79 -18.36 1.44
N ALA A 72 22.92 -17.92 0.18
CA ALA A 72 23.84 -18.51 -0.79
C ALA A 72 25.31 -18.13 -0.52
N ALA A 73 25.59 -16.86 -0.18
CA ALA A 73 26.96 -16.37 -0.06
C ALA A 73 27.51 -16.43 1.37
N LEU A 74 26.67 -16.21 2.38
CA LEU A 74 27.12 -16.08 3.77
C LEU A 74 26.72 -17.28 4.64
N GLN A 75 25.85 -18.17 4.16
CA GLN A 75 25.27 -19.30 4.91
C GLN A 75 24.68 -18.89 6.27
N VAL A 76 24.19 -17.64 6.39
CA VAL A 76 23.60 -17.15 7.64
C VAL A 76 22.08 -17.25 7.56
N LEU A 77 21.53 -18.19 8.32
CA LEU A 77 20.10 -18.51 8.31
C LEU A 77 19.22 -17.38 8.86
N LEU A 78 19.61 -16.75 9.98
CA LEU A 78 18.75 -15.79 10.68
C LEU A 78 18.41 -14.53 9.85
N PRO A 79 19.37 -13.84 9.21
CA PRO A 79 19.07 -12.69 8.35
C PRO A 79 18.23 -13.07 7.13
N ALA A 80 18.52 -14.22 6.51
CA ALA A 80 17.76 -14.71 5.36
C ALA A 80 16.27 -14.90 5.70
N VAL A 81 15.97 -15.51 6.85
CA VAL A 81 14.59 -15.69 7.32
C VAL A 81 13.87 -14.35 7.51
N VAL A 82 14.52 -13.37 8.15
CA VAL A 82 13.92 -12.03 8.35
C VAL A 82 13.63 -11.35 7.00
N CYS A 83 14.55 -11.48 6.05
CA CYS A 83 14.39 -10.97 4.68
C CYS A 83 13.22 -11.63 3.96
N TYR A 84 13.09 -12.96 4.01
CA TYR A 84 11.97 -13.68 3.39
C TYR A 84 10.62 -13.38 4.03
N LEU A 85 10.57 -13.25 5.37
CA LEU A 85 9.35 -12.83 6.07
C LEU A 85 8.92 -11.41 5.66
N SER A 86 9.88 -10.49 5.55
CA SER A 86 9.63 -9.12 5.12
C SER A 86 9.17 -9.04 3.65
N ALA A 87 9.75 -9.87 2.79
CA ALA A 87 9.34 -10.00 1.39
C ALA A 87 7.92 -10.55 1.27
N THR A 88 7.59 -11.59 2.04
CA THR A 88 6.25 -12.19 2.08
C THR A 88 5.20 -11.20 2.59
N GLY A 89 5.51 -10.47 3.67
CA GLY A 89 4.63 -9.42 4.19
C GLY A 89 4.39 -8.31 3.16
N SER A 90 5.44 -7.90 2.45
CA SER A 90 5.33 -6.93 1.35
C SER A 90 4.45 -7.43 0.21
N MET A 91 4.57 -8.71 -0.16
CA MET A 91 3.70 -9.34 -1.18
C MET A 91 2.24 -9.39 -0.77
N LEU A 92 1.94 -9.67 0.51
CA LEU A 92 0.55 -9.61 0.98
C LEU A 92 -0.04 -8.20 0.79
N VAL A 93 0.73 -7.15 1.05
CA VAL A 93 0.29 -5.77 0.79
C VAL A 93 0.06 -5.54 -0.70
N VAL A 94 0.94 -6.03 -1.58
CA VAL A 94 0.75 -5.95 -3.05
C VAL A 94 -0.57 -6.59 -3.45
N VAL A 95 -0.84 -7.81 -2.98
CA VAL A 95 -2.09 -8.53 -3.29
C VAL A 95 -3.30 -7.71 -2.85
N GLN A 96 -3.31 -7.16 -1.63
CA GLN A 96 -4.42 -6.34 -1.14
C GLN A 96 -4.64 -5.08 -1.99
N VAL A 97 -3.56 -4.39 -2.36
CA VAL A 97 -3.63 -3.18 -3.20
C VAL A 97 -4.11 -3.50 -4.62
N VAL A 98 -3.63 -4.60 -5.21
CA VAL A 98 -4.05 -5.05 -6.54
C VAL A 98 -5.51 -5.49 -6.53
N LEU A 99 -5.94 -6.26 -5.52
CA LEU A 99 -7.35 -6.66 -5.39
C LEU A 99 -8.26 -5.44 -5.25
N ALA A 100 -7.87 -4.46 -4.42
CA ALA A 100 -8.62 -3.21 -4.31
C ALA A 100 -8.66 -2.45 -5.64
N TRP A 101 -7.57 -2.42 -6.39
CA TRP A 101 -7.53 -1.79 -7.70
C TRP A 101 -8.41 -2.51 -8.74
N LEU A 102 -8.31 -3.84 -8.84
CA LEU A 102 -9.13 -4.68 -9.71
C LEU A 102 -10.61 -4.53 -9.38
N TRP A 103 -10.95 -4.43 -8.09
CA TRP A 103 -12.30 -4.16 -7.64
C TRP A 103 -12.86 -2.85 -8.19
N PHE A 104 -12.08 -1.76 -8.11
CA PHE A 104 -12.50 -0.46 -8.66
C PHE A 104 -12.59 -0.46 -10.20
N LEU A 105 -11.82 -1.31 -10.87
CA LEU A 105 -11.92 -1.51 -12.33
C LEU A 105 -13.17 -2.32 -12.70
N HIS A 106 -13.49 -3.36 -11.94
CA HIS A 106 -14.57 -4.29 -12.26
C HIS A 106 -15.97 -3.77 -11.88
N TYR A 107 -16.08 -3.00 -10.79
CA TYR A 107 -17.35 -2.44 -10.33
C TYR A 107 -17.41 -0.91 -10.50
N PRO A 108 -17.50 -0.38 -11.74
CA PRO A 108 -17.50 1.06 -11.97
C PRO A 108 -18.74 1.78 -11.42
N GLU A 109 -19.87 1.08 -11.28
CA GLU A 109 -21.19 1.63 -10.89
C GLU A 109 -21.85 0.77 -9.81
N ARG A 110 -21.35 0.87 -8.56
CA ARG A 110 -21.91 0.12 -7.43
C ARG A 110 -23.23 0.69 -6.89
N PHE A 111 -23.77 1.72 -7.56
CA PHE A 111 -25.03 2.40 -7.27
C PHE A 111 -25.70 2.85 -8.55
#